data_AF-A0A0B7HPY9-F1
#
_entry.id   AF-A0A0B7HPY9-F1
#
_cell.length_a   1.000
_cell.length_b   1.000
_cell.length_c   1.000
_cell.angle_alpha   90.00
_cell.angle_beta   90.00
_cell.angle_gamma   90.00
#
_symmetry.space_group_name_H-M   'P 1'
#
loop_
_entity.id
_entity.type
_entity.pdbx_description
1 polymer ?
#
loop_
_entity_poly.entity_id
_entity_poly.type
_entity_poly.pdbx_seq_one_letter_code
_entity_poly.pdbx_strand_id
1 'polypeptide(L)'
;MAVGFYVDPCFYLIGSGDFLNSFFSTIYIKLEDSFWGSKYPLIMNELYNGRLEKENTPQAQKELQQIKEALAKLPPTEVVWDFEDLFFISALG
;
A
#
# COMPACT_ATOMS: atom_id res chain seq x y z
N MET A 1 -13.13 10.67 -5.69
CA MET A 1 -12.23 11.42 -6.62
C MET A 1 -11.14 10.47 -7.10
N ALA A 2 -10.59 10.69 -8.30
CA ALA A 2 -9.52 9.82 -8.79
C ALA A 2 -8.16 10.23 -8.21
N VAL A 3 -7.30 9.25 -7.96
CA VAL A 3 -5.95 9.43 -7.41
C VAL A 3 -4.90 8.88 -8.38
N GLY A 4 -3.67 9.33 -8.20
CA GLY A 4 -2.55 8.94 -9.05
C GLY A 4 -1.21 9.39 -8.48
N PHE A 5 -0.14 8.94 -9.12
CA PHE A 5 1.22 9.33 -8.76
C PHE A 5 1.72 10.41 -9.71
N TYR A 6 2.28 11.47 -9.14
CA TYR A 6 2.98 12.50 -9.90
C TYR A 6 4.47 12.18 -9.93
N VAL A 7 5.02 12.02 -11.14
CA VAL A 7 6.44 11.79 -11.40
C VAL A 7 6.85 12.81 -12.46
N ASP A 8 7.46 13.91 -12.03
CA ASP A 8 7.70 15.10 -12.85
C ASP A 8 8.22 14.77 -14.27
N PRO A 9 7.54 15.24 -15.34
CA PRO A 9 6.34 16.08 -15.39
C PRO A 9 5.02 15.32 -15.54
N CYS A 10 5.04 13.99 -15.43
CA CYS A 10 3.93 13.10 -15.75
C CYS A 10 3.03 12.78 -14.55
N PHE A 11 1.72 12.70 -14.79
CA PHE A 11 0.75 12.19 -13.82
C PHE A 11 0.22 10.83 -14.26
N TYR A 12 0.37 9.82 -13.40
CA TYR A 12 -0.05 8.44 -13.64
C TYR A 12 -1.31 8.15 -12.85
N LEU A 13 -2.44 8.04 -13.55
CA LEU A 13 -3.73 7.72 -12.96
C LEU A 13 -3.75 6.27 -12.44
N ILE A 14 -4.22 6.08 -11.21
CA ILE A 14 -4.41 4.75 -10.62
C ILE A 14 -5.89 4.36 -10.65
N GLY A 15 -6.78 5.25 -10.23
CA GLY A 15 -8.21 4.95 -10.11
C GLY A 15 -8.85 5.66 -8.93
N SER A 16 -9.74 4.98 -8.21
CA SER A 16 -10.34 5.53 -6.98
C SER A 16 -9.36 5.57 -5.82
N GLY A 17 -9.59 6.50 -4.88
CA GLY A 17 -8.88 6.54 -3.60
C GLY A 17 -8.99 5.21 -2.84
N ASP A 18 -10.20 4.66 -2.76
CA ASP A 18 -10.48 3.41 -2.04
C ASP A 18 -9.72 2.21 -2.63
N PHE A 19 -9.50 2.18 -3.95
CA PHE A 19 -8.69 1.14 -4.58
C PHE A 19 -7.21 1.25 -4.21
N LEU A 20 -6.68 2.48 -4.16
CA LEU A 20 -5.31 2.70 -3.69
C LEU A 20 -5.20 2.42 -2.19
N ASN A 21 -6.21 2.77 -1.40
CA ASN A 21 -6.27 2.44 0.02
C ASN A 21 -6.29 0.93 0.25
N SER A 22 -7.06 0.17 -0.52
CA SER A 22 -7.14 -1.29 -0.38
C SER A 22 -5.80 -1.98 -0.68
N PHE A 23 -5.01 -1.43 -1.61
CA PHE A 23 -3.64 -1.89 -1.86
C PHE A 23 -2.77 -1.77 -0.59
N PHE A 24 -2.72 -0.58 0.04
CA PHE A 24 -1.96 -0.37 1.26
C PHE A 24 -2.53 -1.15 2.46
N SER A 25 -3.85 -1.19 2.60
CA SER A 25 -4.56 -1.96 3.64
C SER A 25 -4.22 -3.44 3.58
N THR A 26 -4.19 -4.01 2.37
CA THR A 26 -3.85 -5.42 2.18
C THR A 26 -2.40 -5.69 2.53
N ILE A 27 -1.46 -4.80 2.16
CA ILE A 27 -0.04 -4.93 2.55
C ILE A 27 0.08 -4.92 4.07
N TYR A 28 -0.52 -3.92 4.72
CA TYR A 28 -0.48 -3.74 6.17
C TYR A 28 -0.97 -4.99 6.93
N ILE A 29 -2.17 -5.47 6.61
CA ILE A 29 -2.80 -6.58 7.33
C ILE A 29 -2.20 -7.93 6.95
N LYS A 30 -1.93 -8.18 5.65
CA LYS A 30 -1.60 -9.51 5.14
C LYS A 30 -0.11 -9.76 4.99
N LEU A 31 0.69 -8.73 4.77
CA LEU A 31 2.12 -8.88 4.45
C LEU A 31 3.06 -8.33 5.54
N GLU A 32 2.54 -7.46 6.40
CA GLU A 32 3.28 -6.81 7.50
C GLU A 32 2.72 -7.15 8.89
N ASP A 33 1.82 -8.13 9.00
CA ASP A 33 1.24 -8.59 10.26
C ASP A 33 0.70 -7.46 11.14
N SER A 34 0.11 -6.44 10.52
CA SER A 34 -0.39 -5.22 11.19
C SER A 34 0.68 -4.35 11.85
N PHE A 35 1.94 -4.43 11.39
CA PHE A 35 3.03 -3.50 11.75
C PHE A 35 3.42 -2.62 10.56
N TRP A 36 2.88 -1.41 10.52
CA TRP A 36 2.97 -0.49 9.37
C TRP A 36 4.42 -0.17 8.98
N GLY A 37 4.79 -0.50 7.73
CA GLY A 37 6.11 -0.26 7.17
C GLY A 37 7.22 -1.09 7.80
N SER A 38 6.89 -2.17 8.50
CA SER A 38 7.87 -3.07 9.11
C SER A 38 8.69 -3.86 8.08
N LYS A 39 8.13 -4.10 6.89
CA LYS A 39 8.74 -4.90 5.83
C LYS A 39 8.96 -4.10 4.55
N TYR A 40 8.09 -3.14 4.27
CA TYR A 40 8.13 -2.31 3.06
C TYR A 40 8.14 -0.81 3.42
N PRO A 41 9.18 -0.33 4.14
CA PRO A 41 9.20 1.02 4.69
C PRO A 41 9.12 2.12 3.64
N LEU A 42 9.68 1.95 2.44
CA LEU A 42 9.62 3.00 1.41
C LEU A 42 8.23 3.08 0.78
N ILE A 43 7.57 1.94 0.55
CA ILE A 43 6.20 1.93 0.02
C ILE A 43 5.20 2.41 1.08
N MET A 44 5.33 1.95 2.32
CA MET A 44 4.34 2.19 3.36
C MET A 44 4.58 3.49 4.15
N ASN A 45 5.82 3.94 4.33
CA ASN A 45 6.11 5.16 5.09
C ASN A 45 6.43 6.37 4.22
N GLU A 46 6.96 6.19 3.01
CA GLU A 46 7.29 7.34 2.15
C GLU A 46 6.23 7.55 1.07
N LEU A 47 6.02 6.55 0.19
CA LEU A 47 5.08 6.67 -0.92
C LEU A 47 3.64 6.91 -0.43
N TYR A 48 3.19 6.17 0.58
CA TYR A 48 1.87 6.38 1.19
C TYR A 48 1.71 7.80 1.78
N ASN A 49 2.75 8.31 2.45
CA ASN A 49 2.75 9.66 3.03
C ASN A 49 2.93 10.78 1.96
N GLY A 50 2.87 10.43 0.68
CA GLY A 50 2.74 11.36 -0.43
C GLY A 50 4.05 11.75 -1.11
N ARG A 51 5.21 11.26 -0.65
CA ARG A 51 6.49 11.58 -1.29
C ARG A 51 7.51 10.46 -1.12
N LEU A 52 7.96 9.93 -2.25
CA LEU A 52 9.11 9.04 -2.35
C LEU A 52 10.28 9.80 -2.98
N GLU A 53 11.42 9.84 -2.30
CA GLU A 53 12.61 10.51 -2.82
C GLU A 53 13.22 9.74 -3.99
N LYS A 54 13.80 10.45 -4.95
CA LYS A 54 14.35 9.84 -6.18
C LYS A 54 15.44 8.82 -5.85
N GLU A 55 16.25 9.11 -4.84
CA GLU A 55 17.35 8.29 -4.35
C GLU A 55 16.86 6.94 -3.81
N ASN A 56 15.63 6.89 -3.30
CA ASN A 56 15.00 5.71 -2.73
C ASN A 56 14.31 4.84 -3.79
N THR A 57 14.10 5.35 -5.00
CA THR A 57 13.43 4.63 -6.12
C THR A 57 13.96 3.21 -6.35
N PRO A 58 15.29 2.95 -6.41
CA PRO A 58 15.80 1.60 -6.67
C PRO A 58 15.43 0.59 -5.57
N GLN A 59 15.37 1.03 -4.31
CA GLN A 59 14.99 0.18 -3.19
C GLN A 59 13.47 0.02 -3.10
N ALA A 60 12.70 1.09 -3.34
CA ALA A 60 11.25 1.03 -3.42
C ALA A 60 10.77 0.11 -4.54
N GLN A 61 11.50 0.07 -5.68
CA GLN A 61 11.21 -0.86 -6.76
C GLN A 61 11.40 -2.33 -6.32
N LYS A 62 12.40 -2.63 -5.49
CA LYS A 62 12.59 -3.98 -4.93
C LYS A 62 11.47 -4.34 -3.97
N GLU A 63 11.07 -3.43 -3.09
CA GLU A 63 9.93 -3.62 -2.19
C GLU A 63 8.65 -3.89 -2.99
N LEU A 64 8.38 -3.10 -4.02
CA LEU A 64 7.20 -3.26 -4.88
C LEU A 64 7.19 -4.61 -5.61
N GLN A 65 8.35 -5.08 -6.07
CA GLN A 65 8.49 -6.40 -6.68
C GLN A 65 8.17 -7.52 -5.68
N GLN A 66 8.68 -7.42 -4.46
CA GLN A 66 8.37 -8.38 -3.38
C GLN A 66 6.89 -8.37 -3.00
N ILE A 67 6.27 -7.18 -2.90
CA ILE A 67 4.83 -7.02 -2.66
C ILE A 67 4.04 -7.71 -3.77
N LYS A 68 4.38 -7.47 -5.04
CA LYS A 68 3.70 -8.08 -6.19
C LYS A 68 3.75 -9.62 -6.12
N GLU A 69 4.91 -10.19 -5.81
CA GLU A 69 5.08 -11.63 -5.67
C GLU A 69 4.32 -12.22 -4.48
N ALA A 70 4.22 -11.48 -3.38
CA ALA A 70 3.48 -11.90 -2.20
C ALA A 70 1.97 -11.83 -2.44
N LEU A 71 1.46 -10.72 -2.99
CA LEU A 71 0.04 -10.55 -3.34
C LEU A 71 -0.42 -11.58 -4.39
N ALA A 72 0.45 -11.96 -5.34
CA ALA A 72 0.11 -12.99 -6.33
C ALA A 72 -0.18 -14.38 -5.74
N LYS A 73 0.23 -14.62 -4.49
CA LYS A 73 -0.03 -15.88 -3.76
C LYS A 73 -1.32 -15.82 -2.95
N LEU A 74 -1.90 -14.65 -2.74
CA LEU A 74 -3.15 -14.48 -2.00
C LEU A 74 -4.34 -14.64 -2.94
N PRO A 75 -5.43 -15.31 -2.50
CA PRO A 75 -6.66 -15.34 -3.26
C PRO A 75 -7.34 -13.96 -3.25
N PRO A 76 -8.12 -13.60 -4.28
CA PRO A 76 -8.83 -12.30 -4.32
C PRO A 76 -9.78 -12.05 -3.13
N THR A 77 -10.21 -13.10 -2.45
CA THR A 77 -11.05 -13.03 -1.24
C THR A 77 -10.31 -12.46 -0.02
N GLU A 78 -8.98 -12.36 -0.07
CA GLU A 78 -8.17 -11.82 1.03
C GLU A 78 -7.84 -10.34 0.91
N VAL A 79 -8.35 -9.66 -0.12
CA VAL A 79 -8.25 -8.21 -0.25
C VAL A 79 -8.88 -7.53 0.96
N VAL A 80 -8.13 -6.64 1.59
CA VAL A 80 -8.62 -5.75 2.65
C VAL A 80 -8.96 -4.42 1.98
N TRP A 81 -10.23 -4.03 2.02
CA TRP A 81 -10.70 -2.78 1.39
C TRP A 81 -10.32 -1.54 2.21
N ASP A 82 -10.48 -1.62 3.51
CA ASP A 82 -10.09 -0.60 4.47
C ASP A 82 -9.61 -1.26 5.76
N PHE A 83 -8.41 -0.93 6.23
CA PHE A 83 -7.90 -1.45 7.48
C PHE A 83 -8.49 -0.72 8.70
N GLU A 84 -8.97 0.51 8.55
CA GLU A 84 -9.57 1.29 9.65
C GLU A 84 -10.90 0.67 10.12
N ASP A 85 -11.66 0.08 9.19
CA ASP A 85 -12.89 -0.67 9.50
C ASP A 85 -12.63 -1.85 10.45
N LEU A 86 -11.47 -2.51 10.32
CA LEU A 86 -11.10 -3.64 11.18
C LEU A 86 -10.77 -3.21 12.61
N PHE A 87 -10.18 -2.03 12.77
CA PHE A 87 -9.90 -1.46 14.08
C PHE A 87 -11.17 -1.15 14.86
N PHE A 88 -12.20 -0.64 14.18
CA PHE A 88 -13.48 -0.31 14.80
C PHE A 88 -14.20 -1.54 15.38
N ILE A 89 -14.07 -2.70 14.73
CA ILE A 89 -14.64 -3.97 15.21
C ILE A 89 -13.88 -4.50 16.43
N SER A 90 -12.55 -4.35 16.45
CA SER A 90 -11.71 -4.82 17.57
C SER A 90 -11.88 -3.99 18.86
N ALA A 91 -12.24 -2.71 18.74
CA ALA A 91 -12.41 -1.79 19.87
C ALA A 91 -13.78 -1.89 20.56
N LEU A 92 -14.72 -2.67 20.01
CA LEU A 92 -16.08 -2.85 20.53
C LEU A 92 -16.26 -4.15 21.34
N GLY A 93 -15.20 -4.94 21.55
CA GLY A 93 -15.19 -6.16 22.39
C GLY A 93 -14.31 -5.99 23.62
#